data_AF-A0A9E5K897-F1
#
_entry.id   AF-A0A9E5K897-F1
#
_cell.length_a   1.000
_cell.length_b   1.000
_cell.length_c   1.000
_cell.angle_alpha   90.00
_cell.angle_beta   90.00
_cell.angle_gamma   90.00
#
_symmetry.space_group_name_H-M   'P 1'
#
loop_
_entity.id
_entity.type
_entity.pdbx_description
1 polymer ?
#
loop_
_entity_poly.entity_id
_entity_poly.type
_entity_poly.pdbx_seq_one_letter_code
_entity_poly.pdbx_strand_id
1 'polypeptide(L)'
;MGERKKRIKYVYRSSSEVIHLWANQAQDSARYSVSCSFEGTSLYSYQTRIGEIGSYNGQKVVILSKYRYSNTTAKHLSRAEHAFPEGTIILKRDSYNFDKNHIEAALLEEQDLVINEFFSGFSRLSVRSYNVQYELDTDGKWNFLGLAKVFNDKAKKLGFSHLCIEPDKELWDLRIAHLEDRQKRCAQLEVGFEDRAKKRREERLLKEQKSIEEKTKDWLAGKTIVGSLHNLKPQLVRVKKGNEVETTGGARVSLLEAHAFLKALEAGNISEGAKIGPFTFTSLEGDALTIGCHTLSLSQCKAVVFGGAK
;
A
#
# COMPACT_ATOMS: atom_id res chain seq x y z
N MET A 1 15.12 -59.01 -38.97
CA MET A 1 14.47 -58.52 -37.74
C MET A 1 14.55 -56.99 -37.79
N GLY A 2 13.50 -56.33 -38.28
CA GLY A 2 13.52 -54.87 -38.50
C GLY A 2 13.24 -54.12 -37.20
N GLU A 3 14.18 -53.28 -36.76
CA GLU A 3 13.98 -52.39 -35.63
C GLU A 3 12.75 -51.50 -35.85
N ARG A 4 11.76 -51.61 -34.96
CA ARG A 4 10.63 -50.68 -34.94
C ARG A 4 11.17 -49.29 -34.57
N LYS A 5 11.27 -48.39 -35.55
CA LYS A 5 11.54 -46.96 -35.32
C LYS A 5 10.55 -46.42 -34.27
N LYS A 6 11.09 -45.95 -33.14
CA LYS A 6 10.32 -45.38 -32.04
C LYS A 6 9.60 -44.13 -32.56
N ARG A 7 8.27 -44.12 -32.53
CA ARG A 7 7.45 -43.00 -33.01
C ARG A 7 7.66 -41.80 -32.08
N ILE A 8 8.33 -40.77 -32.56
CA ILE A 8 8.59 -39.53 -31.80
C ILE A 8 7.28 -38.73 -31.69
N LYS A 9 7.01 -38.19 -30.51
CA LYS A 9 5.85 -37.34 -30.24
C LYS A 9 6.18 -35.91 -30.67
N TYR A 10 5.37 -35.33 -31.55
CA TYR A 10 5.57 -33.95 -32.04
C TYR A 10 4.57 -32.94 -31.50
N VAL A 11 3.43 -33.41 -30.97
CA VAL A 11 2.37 -32.55 -30.44
C VAL A 11 2.27 -32.72 -28.94
N TYR A 12 2.44 -31.62 -28.23
CA TYR A 12 2.53 -31.56 -26.78
C TYR A 12 1.35 -30.84 -26.15
N ARG A 13 1.16 -31.02 -24.84
CA ARG A 13 0.00 -30.48 -24.10
C ARG A 13 0.27 -29.13 -23.44
N SER A 14 1.51 -28.65 -23.46
CA SER A 14 1.85 -27.33 -22.95
C SER A 14 2.96 -26.68 -23.77
N SER A 15 2.93 -25.35 -23.92
CA SER A 15 4.06 -24.64 -24.54
C SER A 15 5.31 -24.64 -23.66
N SER A 16 5.19 -24.85 -22.34
CA SER A 16 6.37 -24.99 -21.47
C SER A 16 7.17 -26.22 -21.85
N GLU A 17 6.52 -27.36 -22.06
CA GLU A 17 7.16 -28.62 -22.48
C GLU A 17 7.87 -28.45 -23.84
N VAL A 18 7.21 -27.80 -24.80
CA VAL A 18 7.80 -27.49 -26.12
C VAL A 18 9.03 -26.59 -26.00
N ILE A 19 8.96 -25.53 -25.20
CA ILE A 19 10.08 -24.59 -24.98
C ILE A 19 11.25 -25.29 -24.27
N HIS A 20 10.99 -26.18 -23.31
CA HIS A 20 12.05 -26.96 -22.67
C HIS A 20 12.73 -27.92 -23.64
N LEU A 21 11.97 -28.57 -24.53
CA LEU A 21 12.52 -29.43 -25.58
C LEU A 21 13.42 -28.64 -26.54
N TRP A 22 12.97 -27.44 -26.94
CA TRP A 22 13.76 -26.53 -27.76
C TRP A 22 15.05 -26.08 -27.06
N ALA A 23 14.95 -25.60 -25.81
CA ALA A 23 16.09 -25.05 -25.07
C ALA A 23 17.22 -26.08 -24.85
N ASN A 24 16.82 -27.33 -24.62
CA ASN A 24 17.73 -28.46 -24.44
C ASN A 24 18.08 -29.18 -25.74
N GLN A 25 17.53 -28.75 -26.88
CA GLN A 25 17.70 -29.38 -28.20
C GLN A 25 17.45 -30.91 -28.15
N ALA A 26 16.39 -31.32 -27.45
CA ALA A 26 16.08 -32.73 -27.21
C ALA A 26 15.41 -33.41 -28.42
N GLN A 27 14.91 -32.63 -29.38
CA GLN A 27 14.27 -33.06 -30.63
C GLN A 27 14.46 -31.98 -31.70
N ASP A 28 14.24 -32.32 -32.98
CA ASP A 28 14.39 -31.37 -34.09
C ASP A 28 13.17 -30.46 -34.29
N SER A 29 11.98 -30.87 -33.84
CA SER A 29 10.78 -30.03 -33.88
C SER A 29 9.73 -30.49 -32.89
N ALA A 30 8.94 -29.55 -32.37
CA ALA A 30 7.75 -29.85 -31.59
C ALA A 30 6.78 -28.67 -31.63
N ARG A 31 5.50 -28.94 -31.36
CA ARG A 31 4.47 -27.90 -31.27
C ARG A 31 3.48 -28.11 -30.13
N TYR A 32 2.97 -27.00 -29.63
CA TYR A 32 1.84 -26.88 -28.73
C TYR A 32 0.78 -26.01 -29.40
N SER A 33 -0.29 -26.66 -29.86
CA SER A 33 -1.36 -26.01 -30.61
C SER A 33 -0.78 -25.18 -31.78
N VAL A 34 -1.48 -24.12 -32.17
CA VAL A 34 -1.02 -23.10 -33.13
C VAL A 34 -0.22 -21.98 -32.47
N SER A 35 -0.07 -21.98 -31.15
CA SER A 35 0.48 -20.84 -30.41
C SER A 35 1.99 -20.91 -30.18
N CYS A 36 2.59 -22.10 -30.15
CA CYS A 36 4.01 -22.26 -29.86
C CYS A 36 4.58 -23.49 -30.57
N SER A 37 5.71 -23.32 -31.23
CA SER A 37 6.43 -24.40 -31.90
C SER A 37 7.91 -24.06 -32.00
N PHE A 38 8.73 -25.06 -32.27
CA PHE A 38 10.11 -24.86 -32.70
C PHE A 38 10.45 -25.79 -33.84
N GLU A 39 11.41 -25.37 -34.65
CA GLU A 39 12.02 -26.16 -35.71
C GLU A 39 13.53 -25.88 -35.71
N GLY A 40 14.31 -26.94 -35.53
CA GLY A 40 15.75 -26.89 -35.27
C GLY A 40 16.07 -25.93 -34.13
N THR A 41 16.78 -24.87 -34.48
CA THR A 41 17.26 -23.82 -33.57
C THR A 41 16.27 -22.67 -33.38
N SER A 42 15.23 -22.57 -34.20
CA SER A 42 14.27 -21.46 -34.20
C SER A 42 13.04 -21.75 -33.34
N LEU A 43 12.71 -20.85 -32.42
CA LEU A 43 11.47 -20.86 -31.62
C LEU A 43 10.44 -19.88 -32.19
N TYR A 44 9.19 -20.31 -32.24
CA TYR A 44 8.07 -19.55 -32.75
C TYR A 44 6.95 -19.40 -31.71
N SER A 45 6.37 -18.21 -31.68
CA SER A 45 5.10 -17.91 -31.02
C SER A 45 4.11 -17.54 -32.12
N TYR A 46 3.09 -18.36 -32.29
CA TYR A 46 2.32 -18.42 -33.54
C TYR A 46 3.27 -18.66 -34.73
N GLN A 47 3.25 -17.77 -35.72
CA GLN A 47 4.15 -17.81 -36.89
C GLN A 47 5.36 -16.88 -36.75
N THR A 48 5.42 -16.10 -35.68
CA THR A 48 6.50 -15.14 -35.45
C THR A 48 7.66 -15.86 -34.77
N ARG A 49 8.85 -15.79 -35.38
CA ARG A 49 10.08 -16.24 -34.71
C ARG A 49 10.36 -15.32 -33.53
N ILE A 50 10.59 -15.92 -32.37
CA ILE A 50 10.82 -15.22 -31.09
C ILE A 50 12.11 -15.64 -30.40
N GLY A 51 12.82 -16.63 -30.94
CA GLY A 51 14.07 -17.11 -30.38
C GLY A 51 14.90 -17.89 -31.40
N GLU A 52 16.22 -17.85 -31.24
CA GLU A 52 17.17 -18.59 -32.06
C GLU A 52 18.33 -19.07 -31.18
N ILE A 53 18.75 -20.33 -31.35
CA ILE A 53 19.91 -20.90 -30.68
C ILE A 53 21.08 -20.94 -31.66
N GLY A 54 22.26 -20.51 -31.21
CA GLY A 54 23.48 -20.57 -31.97
C GLY A 54 24.70 -20.69 -31.09
N SER A 55 25.86 -20.45 -31.68
CA SER A 55 27.14 -20.45 -30.98
C SER A 55 27.98 -19.25 -31.40
N TYR A 56 28.67 -18.64 -30.46
CA TYR A 56 29.64 -17.59 -30.72
C TYR A 56 30.83 -17.72 -29.78
N ASN A 57 32.05 -17.62 -30.30
CA ASN A 57 33.29 -17.73 -29.53
C ASN A 57 33.35 -18.98 -28.61
N GLY A 58 32.87 -20.14 -29.12
CA GLY A 58 32.80 -21.39 -28.36
C GLY A 58 31.73 -21.44 -27.26
N GLN A 59 30.91 -20.40 -27.11
CA GLN A 59 29.80 -20.33 -26.16
C GLN A 59 28.47 -20.65 -26.84
N LYS A 60 27.56 -21.33 -26.13
CA LYS A 60 26.16 -21.46 -26.56
C LYS A 60 25.44 -20.13 -26.31
N VAL A 61 24.92 -19.54 -27.37
CA VAL A 61 24.23 -18.24 -27.33
C VAL A 61 22.80 -18.40 -27.81
N VAL A 62 21.89 -17.70 -27.14
CA VAL A 62 20.48 -17.65 -27.51
C VAL A 62 20.10 -16.20 -27.69
N ILE A 63 19.49 -15.89 -28.83
CA ILE A 63 18.90 -14.57 -29.06
C ILE A 63 17.39 -14.72 -28.94
N LEU A 64 16.78 -14.01 -27.99
CA LEU A 64 15.34 -13.91 -27.82
C LEU A 64 14.84 -12.56 -28.33
N SER A 65 13.61 -12.51 -28.86
CA SER A 65 13.00 -11.24 -29.25
C SER A 65 12.87 -10.32 -28.03
N LYS A 66 13.19 -9.04 -28.21
CA LYS A 66 12.92 -8.01 -27.20
C LYS A 66 11.46 -7.58 -27.12
N TYR A 67 10.68 -7.85 -28.17
CA TYR A 67 9.29 -7.39 -28.27
C TYR A 67 8.29 -8.40 -27.73
N ARG A 68 7.36 -7.89 -26.93
CA ARG A 68 6.24 -8.67 -26.37
C ARG A 68 4.98 -8.43 -27.19
N TYR A 69 4.96 -8.93 -28.43
CA TYR A 69 3.87 -8.69 -29.41
C TYR A 69 2.46 -9.06 -28.90
N SER A 70 2.36 -9.93 -27.89
CA SER A 70 1.09 -10.27 -27.22
C SER A 70 1.36 -10.79 -25.80
N ASN A 71 0.30 -10.86 -24.97
CA ASN A 71 0.36 -11.53 -23.65
C ASN A 71 0.87 -12.98 -23.75
N THR A 72 0.50 -13.69 -24.82
CA THR A 72 0.94 -15.07 -25.07
C THR A 72 2.43 -15.11 -25.41
N THR A 73 2.88 -14.22 -26.30
CA THR A 73 4.30 -14.10 -26.66
C THR A 73 5.15 -13.73 -25.45
N ALA A 74 4.67 -12.80 -24.60
CA ALA A 74 5.33 -12.42 -23.35
C ALA A 74 5.52 -13.62 -22.41
N LYS A 75 4.53 -14.51 -22.32
CA LYS A 75 4.62 -15.75 -21.54
C LYS A 75 5.60 -16.75 -22.16
N HIS A 76 5.63 -16.89 -23.49
CA HIS A 76 6.59 -17.75 -24.17
C HIS A 76 8.03 -17.29 -23.95
N LEU A 77 8.31 -15.99 -24.12
CA LEU A 77 9.62 -15.40 -23.85
C LEU A 77 10.06 -15.63 -22.40
N SER A 78 9.17 -15.36 -21.44
CA SER A 78 9.46 -15.60 -20.02
C SER A 78 9.77 -17.06 -19.70
N ARG A 79 9.06 -18.01 -20.31
CA ARG A 79 9.36 -19.44 -20.18
C ARG A 79 10.70 -19.80 -20.82
N ALA A 80 11.00 -19.24 -21.99
CA ALA A 80 12.26 -19.47 -22.70
C ALA A 80 13.46 -18.97 -21.87
N GLU A 81 13.37 -17.79 -21.26
CA GLU A 81 14.42 -17.22 -20.40
C GLU A 81 14.85 -18.18 -19.27
N HIS A 82 13.94 -19.02 -18.76
CA HIS A 82 14.19 -19.92 -17.63
C HIS A 82 14.36 -21.39 -18.04
N ALA A 83 14.28 -21.71 -19.34
CA ALA A 83 14.31 -23.09 -19.83
C ALA A 83 15.73 -23.60 -20.12
N PHE A 84 16.71 -22.71 -20.19
CA PHE A 84 18.08 -23.03 -20.58
C PHE A 84 18.92 -23.55 -19.41
N PRO A 85 19.83 -24.51 -19.66
CA PRO A 85 20.84 -24.93 -18.69
C PRO A 85 21.78 -23.80 -18.29
N GLU A 86 22.38 -23.95 -17.11
CA GLU A 86 23.44 -23.07 -16.62
C GLU A 86 24.58 -22.94 -17.65
N GLY A 87 25.13 -21.73 -17.75
CA GLY A 87 26.19 -21.41 -18.72
C GLY A 87 25.71 -20.98 -20.10
N THR A 88 24.42 -21.12 -20.43
CA THR A 88 23.85 -20.57 -21.67
C THR A 88 23.82 -19.05 -21.62
N ILE A 89 24.33 -18.38 -22.66
CA ILE A 89 24.30 -16.92 -22.76
C ILE A 89 23.03 -16.50 -23.49
N ILE A 90 22.17 -15.73 -22.81
CA ILE A 90 20.94 -15.19 -23.40
C ILE A 90 21.13 -13.71 -23.72
N LEU A 91 20.78 -13.33 -24.95
CA LEU A 91 20.77 -11.97 -25.48
C LEU A 91 19.36 -11.63 -25.95
N LYS A 92 18.99 -10.33 -25.93
CA LYS A 92 17.68 -9.86 -26.41
C LYS A 92 17.86 -8.93 -27.60
N ARG A 93 17.32 -9.30 -28.75
CA ARG A 93 17.39 -8.50 -29.99
C ARG A 93 16.34 -8.96 -30.98
N ASP A 94 15.95 -8.08 -31.91
CA ASP A 94 15.02 -8.40 -33.01
C ASP A 94 15.76 -8.72 -34.33
N SER A 95 16.94 -9.33 -34.22
CA SER A 95 17.70 -9.91 -35.32
C SER A 95 18.41 -11.16 -34.80
N TYR A 96 18.25 -12.27 -35.51
CA TYR A 96 18.68 -13.60 -35.08
C TYR A 96 19.95 -14.02 -35.84
N ASN A 97 20.97 -13.18 -35.76
CA ASN A 97 22.28 -13.41 -36.38
C ASN A 97 23.36 -13.42 -35.29
N PHE A 98 24.31 -14.34 -35.42
CA PHE A 98 25.38 -14.59 -34.47
C PHE A 98 26.74 -14.07 -34.94
N ASP A 99 26.78 -13.22 -35.97
CA ASP A 99 28.02 -12.52 -36.33
C ASP A 99 28.44 -11.50 -35.24
N LYS A 100 29.71 -11.11 -35.30
CA LYS A 100 30.32 -10.21 -34.31
C LYS A 100 29.50 -8.92 -34.12
N ASN A 101 29.06 -8.29 -35.21
CA ASN A 101 28.39 -6.98 -35.15
C ASN A 101 27.02 -7.10 -34.47
N HIS A 102 26.30 -8.19 -34.73
CA HIS A 102 24.99 -8.43 -34.12
C HIS A 102 25.10 -8.76 -32.63
N ILE A 103 26.10 -9.55 -32.23
CA ILE A 103 26.37 -9.85 -30.83
C ILE A 103 26.81 -8.58 -30.08
N GLU A 104 27.72 -7.79 -30.66
CA GLU A 104 28.17 -6.53 -30.08
C GLU A 104 27.01 -5.56 -29.89
N ALA A 105 26.14 -5.42 -30.90
CA ALA A 105 24.98 -4.55 -30.81
C ALA A 105 23.96 -5.01 -29.76
N ALA A 106 23.79 -6.33 -29.56
CA ALA A 106 22.96 -6.85 -28.47
C ALA A 106 23.56 -6.54 -27.09
N LEU A 107 24.88 -6.65 -26.96
CA LEU A 107 25.58 -6.31 -25.72
C LEU A 107 25.54 -4.81 -25.44
N LEU A 108 25.64 -3.95 -26.45
CA LEU A 108 25.47 -2.50 -26.30
C LEU A 108 24.07 -2.13 -25.80
N GLU A 109 23.01 -2.73 -26.38
CA GLU A 109 21.64 -2.53 -25.87
C GLU A 109 21.49 -2.99 -24.41
N GLU A 110 22.13 -4.10 -24.02
CA GLU A 110 22.12 -4.57 -22.64
C GLU A 110 22.96 -3.68 -21.71
N GLN A 111 24.10 -3.18 -22.19
CA GLN A 111 24.96 -2.24 -21.46
C GLN A 111 24.19 -0.96 -21.11
N ASP A 112 23.46 -0.40 -22.07
CA ASP A 112 22.61 0.77 -21.86
C ASP A 112 21.55 0.51 -20.79
N LEU A 113 20.95 -0.69 -20.75
CA LEU A 113 19.99 -1.04 -19.71
C LEU A 113 20.64 -1.12 -18.32
N VAL A 114 21.84 -1.72 -18.21
CA VAL A 114 22.57 -1.78 -16.94
C VAL A 114 22.94 -0.37 -16.46
N ILE A 115 23.46 0.47 -17.36
CA ILE A 115 23.80 1.86 -17.08
C ILE A 115 22.54 2.64 -16.63
N ASN A 116 21.44 2.50 -17.36
CA ASN A 116 20.17 3.15 -17.01
C ASN A 116 19.65 2.69 -15.64
N GLU A 117 19.80 1.42 -15.27
CA GLU A 117 19.40 0.94 -13.96
C GLU A 117 20.23 1.58 -12.83
N PHE A 118 21.54 1.79 -13.07
CA PHE A 118 22.40 2.52 -12.13
C PHE A 118 21.89 3.94 -11.89
N PHE A 119 21.50 4.63 -12.96
CA PHE A 119 20.99 6.00 -12.89
C PHE A 119 19.52 6.09 -12.47
N SER A 120 18.74 5.02 -12.59
CA SER A 120 17.31 5.00 -12.24
C SER A 120 17.05 5.33 -10.76
N GLY A 121 18.02 4.98 -9.89
CA GLY A 121 17.98 5.33 -8.47
C GLY A 121 17.94 6.84 -8.22
N PHE A 122 18.53 7.63 -9.14
CA PHE A 122 18.60 9.09 -9.04
C PHE A 122 17.37 9.80 -9.61
N SER A 123 16.65 9.17 -10.55
CA SER A 123 15.49 9.76 -11.23
C SER A 123 14.16 9.50 -10.53
N ARG A 124 14.10 8.54 -9.59
CA ARG A 124 12.86 8.20 -8.86
C ARG A 124 12.53 9.24 -7.79
N LEU A 125 11.68 10.21 -8.13
CA LEU A 125 11.24 11.31 -7.26
C LEU A 125 10.35 10.89 -6.06
N SER A 126 9.70 9.74 -6.11
CA SER A 126 8.82 9.25 -5.03
C SER A 126 9.25 7.87 -4.53
N VAL A 127 9.17 7.66 -3.22
CA VAL A 127 9.40 6.37 -2.56
C VAL A 127 8.19 6.07 -1.70
N ARG A 128 7.55 4.90 -1.89
CA ARG A 128 6.82 4.27 -0.80
C ARG A 128 7.87 3.79 0.18
N SER A 129 7.80 4.20 1.45
CA SER A 129 8.81 4.05 2.51
C SER A 129 9.37 2.63 2.73
N TYR A 130 8.85 1.62 2.04
CA TYR A 130 9.30 0.24 2.09
C TYR A 130 10.44 0.01 1.07
N ASN A 131 11.70 0.10 1.55
CA ASN A 131 12.96 -0.43 0.98
C ASN A 131 14.13 0.54 0.79
N VAL A 132 14.11 1.75 1.35
CA VAL A 132 15.36 2.56 1.39
C VAL A 132 16.45 1.83 2.18
N GLN A 133 16.10 1.17 3.29
CA GLN A 133 17.06 0.40 4.10
C GLN A 133 17.66 -0.80 3.33
N TYR A 134 16.86 -1.48 2.50
CA TYR A 134 17.32 -2.58 1.65
C TYR A 134 18.23 -2.08 0.51
N GLU A 135 17.96 -0.90 -0.04
CA GLU A 135 18.85 -0.32 -1.05
C GLU A 135 20.19 0.19 -0.46
N LEU A 136 20.18 0.58 0.82
CA LEU A 136 21.36 1.06 1.56
C LEU A 136 22.21 -0.06 2.16
N ASP A 137 21.68 -1.27 2.29
CA ASP A 137 22.38 -2.38 2.92
C ASP A 137 23.37 -3.08 1.96
N THR A 138 24.01 -4.12 2.48
CA THR A 138 25.01 -4.87 1.72
C THR A 138 24.36 -5.60 0.54
N ASP A 139 23.09 -6.01 0.65
CA ASP A 139 22.35 -6.70 -0.40
C ASP A 139 21.97 -5.73 -1.53
N GLY A 140 21.63 -4.49 -1.22
CA GLY A 140 21.49 -3.40 -2.19
C GLY A 140 22.78 -3.17 -3.00
N LYS A 141 23.94 -3.16 -2.32
CA LYS A 141 25.27 -3.08 -2.96
C LYS A 141 25.58 -4.30 -3.83
N TRP A 142 25.29 -5.50 -3.34
CA TRP A 142 25.48 -6.75 -4.09
C TRP A 142 24.59 -6.80 -5.34
N ASN A 143 23.37 -6.26 -5.28
CA ASN A 143 22.50 -6.14 -6.45
C ASN A 143 23.04 -5.12 -7.48
N PHE A 144 23.52 -3.96 -7.02
CA PHE A 144 24.10 -2.93 -7.89
C PHE A 144 25.38 -3.42 -8.61
N LEU A 145 26.36 -3.91 -7.85
CA LEU A 145 27.60 -4.45 -8.42
C LEU A 145 27.38 -5.79 -9.14
N GLY A 146 26.39 -6.56 -8.70
CA GLY A 146 26.01 -7.84 -9.28
C GLY A 146 25.53 -7.70 -10.72
N LEU A 147 24.78 -6.65 -11.05
CA LEU A 147 24.34 -6.38 -12.43
C LEU A 147 25.53 -6.15 -13.38
N ALA A 148 26.48 -5.28 -13.01
CA ALA A 148 27.71 -5.08 -13.79
C ALA A 148 28.52 -6.37 -13.88
N LYS A 149 28.64 -7.14 -12.79
CA LYS A 149 29.36 -8.41 -12.79
C LYS A 149 28.77 -9.42 -13.79
N VAL A 150 27.45 -9.62 -13.74
CA VAL A 150 26.75 -10.56 -14.64
C VAL A 150 26.93 -10.13 -16.11
N PHE A 151 26.79 -8.83 -16.39
CA PHE A 151 27.02 -8.29 -17.73
C PHE A 151 28.47 -8.46 -18.18
N ASN A 152 29.45 -8.12 -17.33
CA ASN A 152 30.87 -8.23 -17.63
C ASN A 152 31.32 -9.67 -17.87
N ASP A 153 30.82 -10.62 -17.07
CA ASP A 153 31.10 -12.04 -17.25
C ASP A 153 30.58 -12.54 -18.61
N LYS A 154 29.39 -12.06 -19.02
CA LYS A 154 28.83 -12.33 -20.35
C LYS A 154 29.69 -11.73 -21.46
N ALA A 155 30.02 -10.44 -21.36
CA ALA A 155 30.81 -9.71 -22.35
C ALA A 155 32.20 -10.36 -22.54
N LYS A 156 32.88 -10.71 -21.44
CA LYS A 156 34.18 -11.41 -21.45
C LYS A 156 34.11 -12.77 -22.12
N LYS A 157 33.11 -13.61 -21.78
CA LYS A 157 32.92 -14.93 -22.42
C LYS A 157 32.71 -14.83 -23.92
N LEU A 158 32.09 -13.74 -24.39
CA LEU A 158 31.90 -13.45 -25.80
C LEU A 158 33.07 -12.67 -26.43
N GLY A 159 34.13 -12.33 -25.70
CA GLY A 159 35.29 -11.62 -26.24
C GLY A 159 35.13 -10.11 -26.41
N PHE A 160 34.15 -9.50 -25.73
CA PHE A 160 33.87 -8.05 -25.75
C PHE A 160 34.27 -7.36 -24.45
N SER A 161 35.49 -7.62 -23.98
CA SER A 161 35.99 -7.04 -22.71
C SER A 161 35.98 -5.50 -22.70
N HIS A 162 36.08 -4.84 -23.86
CA HIS A 162 36.00 -3.39 -23.98
C HIS A 162 34.62 -2.80 -23.65
N LEU A 163 33.57 -3.62 -23.63
CA LEU A 163 32.24 -3.21 -23.21
C LEU A 163 32.05 -3.32 -21.68
N CYS A 164 32.98 -3.89 -20.93
CA CYS A 164 32.80 -4.08 -19.50
C CYS A 164 32.53 -2.76 -18.78
N ILE A 165 31.60 -2.80 -17.82
CA ILE A 165 31.23 -1.68 -16.99
C ILE A 165 32.00 -1.81 -15.67
N GLU A 166 32.81 -0.81 -15.36
CA GLU A 166 33.51 -0.71 -14.08
C GLU A 166 32.90 0.48 -13.32
N PRO A 167 31.82 0.25 -12.53
CA PRO A 167 31.28 1.32 -11.71
C PRO A 167 32.35 1.72 -10.70
N ASP A 168 32.73 2.99 -10.73
CA ASP A 168 33.69 3.53 -9.78
C ASP A 168 33.07 3.61 -8.37
N LYS A 169 33.95 3.77 -7.38
CA LYS A 169 33.53 3.94 -5.99
C LYS A 169 32.71 5.23 -5.81
N GLU A 170 33.05 6.27 -6.58
CA GLU A 170 32.42 7.59 -6.49
C GLU A 170 30.93 7.53 -6.85
N LEU A 171 30.55 6.79 -7.89
CA LEU A 171 29.16 6.58 -8.29
C LEU A 171 28.36 5.88 -7.20
N TRP A 172 28.95 4.91 -6.52
CA TRP A 172 28.32 4.25 -5.37
C TRP A 172 28.13 5.23 -4.20
N ASP A 173 29.16 6.01 -3.87
CA ASP A 173 29.10 7.01 -2.80
C ASP A 173 28.02 8.07 -3.10
N LEU A 174 27.92 8.54 -4.36
CA LEU A 174 26.88 9.46 -4.81
C LEU A 174 25.48 8.85 -4.70
N ARG A 175 25.32 7.56 -5.03
CA ARG A 175 24.04 6.86 -4.90
C ARG A 175 23.62 6.77 -3.43
N ILE A 176 24.54 6.43 -2.53
CA ILE A 176 24.26 6.39 -1.09
C ILE A 176 23.85 7.77 -0.57
N ALA A 177 24.62 8.81 -0.89
CA ALA A 177 24.29 10.19 -0.49
C ALA A 177 22.89 10.60 -0.99
N HIS A 178 22.53 10.22 -2.22
CA HIS A 178 21.21 10.46 -2.77
C HIS A 178 20.10 9.70 -2.03
N LEU A 179 20.32 8.43 -1.67
CA LEU A 179 19.37 7.63 -0.91
C LEU A 179 19.15 8.18 0.51
N GLU A 180 20.21 8.64 1.17
CA GLU A 180 20.13 9.29 2.48
C GLU A 180 19.36 10.61 2.43
N ASP A 181 19.61 11.46 1.43
CA ASP A 181 18.85 12.69 1.22
C ASP A 181 17.37 12.40 0.99
N ARG A 182 17.05 11.37 0.21
CA ARG A 182 15.67 10.91 -0.02
C ARG A 182 15.01 10.45 1.28
N GLN A 183 15.72 9.70 2.12
CA GLN A 183 15.20 9.25 3.42
C GLN A 183 14.86 10.44 4.31
N LYS A 184 15.75 11.44 4.38
CA LYS A 184 15.52 12.68 5.14
C LYS A 184 14.28 13.43 4.65
N ARG A 185 14.11 13.57 3.32
CA ARG A 185 12.93 14.22 2.73
C ARG A 185 11.62 13.47 3.04
N CYS A 186 11.63 12.14 3.00
CA CYS A 186 10.44 11.34 3.36
C CYS A 186 10.05 11.55 4.83
N ALA A 187 11.02 11.50 5.75
CA ALA A 187 10.77 11.74 7.17
C ALA A 187 10.21 13.15 7.43
N GLN A 188 10.74 14.18 6.76
CA GLN A 188 10.22 15.55 6.86
C GLN A 188 8.78 15.68 6.37
N LEU A 189 8.41 14.98 5.29
CA LEU A 189 7.05 14.98 4.76
C LEU A 189 6.05 14.29 5.69
N GLU A 190 6.47 13.19 6.34
CA GLU A 190 5.67 12.47 7.34
C GLU A 190 5.40 13.34 8.57
N VAL A 191 6.45 13.95 9.15
CA VAL A 191 6.30 14.90 10.28
C VAL A 191 5.36 16.06 9.90
N GLY A 192 5.54 16.65 8.72
CA GLY A 192 4.66 17.71 8.25
C GLY A 192 3.20 17.26 8.04
N PHE A 193 2.96 15.98 7.72
CA PHE A 193 1.60 15.43 7.64
C PHE A 193 0.97 15.28 9.02
N GLU A 194 1.69 14.73 9.98
CA GLU A 194 1.22 14.57 11.37
C GLU A 194 0.91 15.91 12.03
N ASP A 195 1.78 16.90 11.88
CA ASP A 195 1.57 18.25 12.39
C ASP A 195 0.33 18.91 11.77
N ARG A 196 0.15 18.78 10.45
CA ARG A 196 -1.05 19.29 9.77
C ARG A 196 -2.32 18.57 10.22
N ALA A 197 -2.25 17.25 10.46
CA ALA A 197 -3.38 16.48 10.95
C ALA A 197 -3.75 16.87 12.39
N LYS A 198 -2.74 17.04 13.25
CA LYS A 198 -2.91 17.52 14.63
C LYS A 198 -3.54 18.91 14.66
N LYS A 199 -3.00 19.87 13.90
CA LYS A 199 -3.54 21.23 13.81
C LYS A 199 -5.00 21.23 13.34
N ARG A 200 -5.34 20.44 12.32
CA ARG A 200 -6.73 20.30 11.84
C ARG A 200 -7.66 19.72 12.91
N ARG A 201 -7.18 18.79 13.74
CA ARG A 201 -7.97 18.22 14.85
C ARG A 201 -8.22 19.27 15.92
N GLU A 202 -7.20 20.02 16.32
CA GLU A 202 -7.31 21.11 17.30
C GLU A 202 -8.26 22.21 16.82
N GLU A 203 -8.16 22.62 15.56
CA GLU A 203 -9.08 23.59 14.94
C GLU A 203 -10.55 23.11 14.94
N ARG A 204 -10.79 21.82 14.68
CA ARG A 204 -12.13 21.22 14.73
C ARG A 204 -12.69 21.23 16.14
N LEU A 205 -11.90 20.80 17.13
CA LEU A 205 -12.31 20.79 18.53
C LEU A 205 -12.67 22.19 19.03
N LEU A 206 -11.86 23.21 18.68
CA LEU A 206 -12.15 24.60 19.03
C LEU A 206 -13.44 25.11 18.38
N LYS A 207 -13.68 24.75 17.11
CA LYS A 207 -14.90 25.14 16.40
C LYS A 207 -16.13 24.44 16.99
N GLU A 208 -16.01 23.17 17.34
CA GLU A 208 -17.07 22.39 18.00
C GLU A 208 -17.39 22.99 19.39
N GLN A 209 -16.37 23.32 20.18
CA GLN A 209 -16.54 23.94 21.49
C GLN A 209 -17.28 25.28 21.38
N LYS A 210 -16.85 26.18 20.49
CA LYS A 210 -17.54 27.47 20.25
C LYS A 210 -18.99 27.27 19.80
N SER A 211 -19.24 26.29 18.92
CA SER A 211 -20.60 25.98 18.47
C SER A 211 -21.48 25.44 19.60
N ILE A 212 -20.93 24.60 20.48
CA ILE A 212 -21.63 24.08 21.66
C ILE A 212 -21.94 25.21 22.64
N GLU A 213 -20.99 26.13 22.89
CA GLU A 213 -21.19 27.29 23.76
C GLU A 213 -22.29 28.22 23.24
N GLU A 214 -22.30 28.55 21.95
CA GLU A 214 -23.35 29.37 21.33
C GLU A 214 -24.73 28.70 21.43
N LYS A 215 -24.81 27.42 21.06
CA LYS A 215 -26.07 26.64 21.15
C LYS A 215 -26.55 26.47 22.59
N THR A 216 -25.62 26.36 23.54
CA THR A 216 -25.92 26.31 24.97
C THR A 216 -26.55 27.61 25.43
N LYS A 217 -26.01 28.77 25.05
CA LYS A 217 -26.59 30.09 25.36
C LYS A 217 -28.00 30.22 24.78
N ASP A 218 -28.17 29.82 23.52
CA ASP A 218 -29.46 29.82 22.83
C ASP A 218 -30.50 28.92 23.50
N TRP A 219 -30.08 27.73 23.92
CA TRP A 219 -30.93 26.81 24.66
C TRP A 219 -31.24 27.36 26.06
N LEU A 220 -30.30 27.94 26.80
CA LEU A 220 -30.63 28.57 28.09
C LEU A 220 -31.62 29.74 27.93
N ALA A 221 -31.59 30.45 26.80
CA ALA A 221 -32.52 31.54 26.48
C ALA A 221 -33.95 31.09 26.08
N GLY A 222 -34.25 29.79 26.08
CA GLY A 222 -35.60 29.28 25.80
C GLY A 222 -35.80 28.69 24.40
N LYS A 223 -34.79 28.69 23.52
CA LYS A 223 -34.91 28.08 22.18
C LYS A 223 -35.05 26.55 22.25
N THR A 224 -35.49 25.94 21.15
CA THR A 224 -35.66 24.48 21.04
C THR A 224 -34.34 23.73 21.20
N ILE A 225 -34.43 22.49 21.67
CA ILE A 225 -33.29 21.60 21.81
C ILE A 225 -32.68 21.29 20.44
N VAL A 226 -31.35 21.28 20.37
CA VAL A 226 -30.59 20.96 19.15
C VAL A 226 -29.85 19.66 19.38
N GLY A 227 -29.88 18.74 18.41
CA GLY A 227 -29.33 17.39 18.57
C GLY A 227 -27.88 17.33 19.05
N SER A 228 -27.05 18.33 18.71
CA SER A 228 -25.66 18.41 19.19
C SER A 228 -25.50 18.61 20.71
N LEU A 229 -26.56 19.01 21.42
CA LEU A 229 -26.55 19.15 22.89
C LEU A 229 -27.04 17.88 23.61
N HIS A 230 -27.66 16.92 22.92
CA HIS A 230 -28.26 15.72 23.54
C HIS A 230 -27.24 14.84 24.28
N ASN A 231 -26.02 14.79 23.75
CA ASN A 231 -24.96 13.91 24.23
C ASN A 231 -23.99 14.62 25.19
N LEU A 232 -24.30 15.84 25.64
CA LEU A 232 -23.50 16.50 26.66
C LEU A 232 -23.48 15.69 27.96
N LYS A 233 -22.32 15.63 28.61
CA LYS A 233 -22.12 14.99 29.90
C LYS A 233 -21.25 15.90 30.77
N PRO A 234 -21.75 16.44 31.89
CA PRO A 234 -23.14 16.36 32.34
C PRO A 234 -24.11 17.10 31.39
N GLN A 235 -25.35 16.62 31.30
CA GLN A 235 -26.42 17.33 30.61
C GLN A 235 -26.81 18.59 31.40
N LEU A 236 -27.09 19.67 30.66
CA LEU A 236 -27.60 20.92 31.24
C LEU A 236 -29.10 20.84 31.53
N VAL A 237 -29.54 21.64 32.51
CA VAL A 237 -30.93 21.72 32.99
C VAL A 237 -31.45 23.16 32.93
N ARG A 238 -32.72 23.36 32.57
CA ARG A 238 -33.42 24.66 32.62
C ARG A 238 -34.86 24.50 33.10
N VAL A 239 -35.46 25.58 33.60
CA VAL A 239 -36.91 25.69 33.83
C VAL A 239 -37.54 26.48 32.66
N LYS A 240 -38.56 25.92 32.01
CA LYS A 240 -39.33 26.59 30.96
C LYS A 240 -40.51 27.38 31.54
N LYS A 241 -41.02 28.32 30.72
CA LYS A 241 -42.35 28.92 30.95
C LYS A 241 -43.40 27.80 30.96
N GLY A 242 -44.16 27.69 32.06
CA GLY A 242 -45.12 26.60 32.28
C GLY A 242 -44.74 25.61 33.39
N ASN A 243 -43.76 25.94 34.24
CA ASN A 243 -43.35 25.13 35.40
C ASN A 243 -42.89 23.71 35.03
N GLU A 244 -42.13 23.59 33.95
CA GLU A 244 -41.53 22.34 33.48
C GLU A 244 -40.00 22.44 33.50
N VAL A 245 -39.33 21.42 34.03
CA VAL A 245 -37.88 21.27 34.01
C VAL A 245 -37.49 20.44 32.81
N GLU A 246 -36.60 20.96 31.97
CA GLU A 246 -36.11 20.27 30.78
C GLU A 246 -34.59 20.10 30.85
N THR A 247 -34.09 18.94 30.41
CA THR A 247 -32.67 18.68 30.21
C THR A 247 -32.28 18.78 28.74
N THR A 248 -30.99 19.04 28.46
CA THR A 248 -30.43 19.00 27.10
C THR A 248 -30.51 17.61 26.44
N GLY A 249 -30.75 16.55 27.20
CA GLY A 249 -31.05 15.21 26.67
C GLY A 249 -32.55 14.97 26.40
N GLY A 250 -33.39 16.01 26.47
CA GLY A 250 -34.81 15.94 26.12
C GLY A 250 -35.76 15.43 27.22
N ALA A 251 -35.23 15.04 28.39
CA ALA A 251 -36.06 14.64 29.52
C ALA A 251 -36.81 15.85 30.10
N ARG A 252 -38.09 15.66 30.44
CA ARG A 252 -38.99 16.69 30.96
C ARG A 252 -39.77 16.17 32.16
N VAL A 253 -39.86 16.97 33.21
CA VAL A 253 -40.62 16.69 34.44
C VAL A 253 -41.24 17.99 34.95
N SER A 254 -42.29 17.92 35.77
CA SER A 254 -42.83 19.14 36.36
C SER A 254 -41.85 19.75 37.38
N LEU A 255 -41.88 21.08 37.54
CA LEU A 255 -41.05 21.79 38.51
C LEU A 255 -41.33 21.33 39.94
N LEU A 256 -42.59 20.99 40.23
CA LEU A 256 -43.02 20.50 41.54
C LEU A 256 -42.41 19.12 41.85
N GLU A 257 -42.45 18.19 40.89
CA GLU A 257 -41.82 16.87 41.03
C GLU A 257 -40.30 17.00 41.20
N ALA A 258 -39.65 17.83 40.38
CA ALA A 258 -38.21 18.07 40.49
C ALA A 258 -37.83 18.65 41.85
N HIS A 259 -38.61 19.60 42.35
CA HIS A 259 -38.38 20.24 43.64
C HIS A 259 -38.58 19.25 44.81
N ALA A 260 -39.66 18.45 44.78
CA ALA A 260 -39.91 17.43 45.78
C ALA A 260 -38.81 16.35 45.80
N PHE A 261 -38.40 15.90 44.61
CA PHE A 261 -37.31 14.94 44.45
C PHE A 261 -35.99 15.48 45.03
N LEU A 262 -35.58 16.71 44.66
CA LEU A 262 -34.33 17.28 45.15
C LEU A 262 -34.34 17.50 46.68
N LYS A 263 -35.46 17.90 47.28
CA LYS A 263 -35.59 18.01 48.74
C LYS A 263 -35.50 16.66 49.45
N ALA A 264 -36.16 15.64 48.91
CA ALA A 264 -36.09 14.30 49.47
C ALA A 264 -34.68 13.68 49.32
N LEU A 265 -34.00 13.98 48.21
CA LEU A 265 -32.60 13.61 47.99
C LEU A 265 -31.67 14.27 49.01
N GLU A 266 -31.86 15.57 49.29
CA GLU A 266 -31.09 16.28 50.33
C GLU A 266 -31.34 15.75 51.75
N ALA A 267 -32.56 15.33 52.04
CA ALA A 267 -32.93 14.77 53.33
C ALA A 267 -32.44 13.31 53.53
N GLY A 268 -31.80 12.70 52.51
CA GLY A 268 -31.38 11.31 52.55
C GLY A 268 -32.52 10.30 52.45
N ASN A 269 -33.72 10.74 52.03
CA ASN A 269 -34.94 9.95 51.98
C ASN A 269 -35.19 9.31 50.60
N ILE A 270 -34.17 9.27 49.74
CA ILE A 270 -34.23 8.67 48.40
C ILE A 270 -33.20 7.54 48.29
N SER A 271 -33.65 6.40 47.79
CA SER A 271 -32.82 5.24 47.44
C SER A 271 -32.89 4.97 45.94
N GLU A 272 -31.91 4.22 45.42
CA GLU A 272 -31.87 3.74 44.04
C GLU A 272 -33.21 3.10 43.64
N GLY A 273 -33.70 3.42 42.44
CA GLY A 273 -35.01 2.96 41.96
C GLY A 273 -36.16 3.95 42.20
N ALA A 274 -35.95 5.00 43.01
CA ALA A 274 -36.93 6.07 43.19
C ALA A 274 -37.29 6.75 41.85
N LYS A 275 -38.53 7.22 41.73
CA LYS A 275 -39.07 7.80 40.49
C LYS A 275 -39.17 9.31 40.55
N ILE A 276 -38.93 9.95 39.41
CA ILE A 276 -39.22 11.35 39.14
C ILE A 276 -39.91 11.44 37.77
N GLY A 277 -41.23 11.64 37.80
CA GLY A 277 -42.06 11.44 36.61
C GLY A 277 -41.85 10.04 36.02
N PRO A 278 -41.56 9.92 34.70
CA PRO A 278 -41.31 8.63 34.06
C PRO A 278 -39.87 8.09 34.27
N PHE A 279 -38.98 8.88 34.91
CA PHE A 279 -37.56 8.54 35.02
C PHE A 279 -37.20 7.93 36.38
N THR A 280 -36.09 7.20 36.42
CA THR A 280 -35.64 6.44 37.59
C THR A 280 -34.33 6.99 38.08
N PHE A 281 -34.24 7.32 39.37
CA PHE A 281 -32.97 7.63 40.02
C PHE A 281 -32.11 6.38 40.10
N THR A 282 -30.88 6.50 39.60
CA THR A 282 -29.92 5.39 39.53
C THR A 282 -28.83 5.57 40.58
N SER A 283 -28.13 6.71 40.55
CA SER A 283 -27.01 6.93 41.47
C SER A 283 -26.72 8.41 41.70
N LEU A 284 -26.01 8.69 42.79
CA LEU A 284 -25.42 9.98 43.08
C LEU A 284 -23.98 9.75 43.56
N GLU A 285 -23.01 10.18 42.75
CA GLU A 285 -21.57 10.09 43.05
C GLU A 285 -20.96 11.49 43.05
N GLY A 286 -20.70 12.03 44.24
CA GLY A 286 -20.29 13.43 44.37
C GLY A 286 -21.35 14.39 43.82
N ASP A 287 -21.01 15.15 42.78
CA ASP A 287 -21.95 16.05 42.08
C ASP A 287 -22.64 15.39 40.87
N ALA A 288 -22.25 14.17 40.49
CA ALA A 288 -22.82 13.48 39.34
C ALA A 288 -24.10 12.72 39.75
N LEU A 289 -25.25 13.30 39.39
CA LEU A 289 -26.59 12.73 39.58
C LEU A 289 -27.02 11.98 38.33
N THR A 290 -27.22 10.66 38.43
CA THR A 290 -27.69 9.83 37.31
C THR A 290 -29.16 9.48 37.47
N ILE A 291 -29.97 9.88 36.48
CA ILE A 291 -31.40 9.59 36.40
C ILE A 291 -31.70 9.03 35.00
N GLY A 292 -32.12 7.77 34.92
CA GLY A 292 -32.29 7.08 33.64
C GLY A 292 -30.97 7.00 32.87
N CYS A 293 -30.95 7.49 31.62
CA CYS A 293 -29.74 7.57 30.79
C CYS A 293 -29.02 8.93 30.88
N HIS A 294 -29.50 9.84 31.73
CA HIS A 294 -28.98 11.19 31.90
C HIS A 294 -28.04 11.27 33.11
N THR A 295 -26.99 12.06 32.96
CA THR A 295 -26.01 12.38 34.00
C THR A 295 -26.04 13.89 34.16
N LEU A 296 -26.46 14.37 35.30
CA LEU A 296 -26.71 15.78 35.61
C LEU A 296 -25.75 16.23 36.71
N SER A 297 -25.44 17.53 36.74
CA SER A 297 -24.79 18.13 37.91
C SER A 297 -25.84 18.42 38.97
N LEU A 298 -25.67 17.86 40.18
CA LEU A 298 -26.59 18.06 41.30
C LEU A 298 -26.65 19.54 41.69
N SER A 299 -25.49 20.21 41.78
CA SER A 299 -25.38 21.63 42.06
C SER A 299 -26.13 22.48 41.03
N GLN A 300 -26.00 22.17 39.74
CA GLN A 300 -26.78 22.82 38.68
C GLN A 300 -28.29 22.58 38.85
N CYS A 301 -28.70 21.34 39.12
CA CYS A 301 -30.11 21.00 39.31
C CYS A 301 -30.73 21.82 40.45
N LYS A 302 -30.05 21.89 41.60
CA LYS A 302 -30.49 22.69 42.76
C LYS A 302 -30.59 24.18 42.42
N ALA A 303 -29.56 24.74 41.79
CA ALA A 303 -29.54 26.15 41.41
C ALA A 303 -30.72 26.50 40.48
N VAL A 304 -31.01 25.65 39.51
CA VAL A 304 -32.06 25.86 38.52
C VAL A 304 -33.47 25.64 39.10
N VAL A 305 -33.67 24.54 39.84
CA VAL A 305 -34.99 24.16 40.36
C VAL A 305 -35.39 24.99 41.57
N PHE A 306 -34.48 25.24 42.51
CA PHE A 306 -34.77 26.07 43.68
C PHE A 306 -34.72 27.57 43.36
N GLY A 307 -33.86 27.99 42.42
CA GLY A 307 -33.78 29.38 41.98
C GLY A 307 -34.91 29.82 41.03
N GLY A 308 -35.54 28.87 40.33
CA GLY A 308 -36.68 29.12 39.44
C GLY A 308 -38.05 29.20 40.14
N ALA A 309 -38.11 28.93 41.44
CA ALA A 309 -39.31 29.09 42.26
C ALA A 309 -39.42 30.55 42.78
N LYS A 310 -39.82 31.46 41.89
CA LYS A 310 -40.33 32.79 42.24
C LYS A 310 -41.67 33.03 41.55
#